data_AF-A0A1V5W8J1-F1
#
_entry.id   AF-A0A1V5W8J1-F1
#
_cell.length_a   1.000
_cell.length_b   1.000
_cell.length_c   1.000
_cell.angle_alpha   90.00
_cell.angle_beta   90.00
_cell.angle_gamma   90.00
#
_symmetry.space_group_name_H-M   'P 1'
#
loop_
_entity.id
_entity.type
_entity.pdbx_description
1 polymer ?
#
loop_
_entity_poly.entity_id
_entity_poly.type
_entity_poly.pdbx_seq_one_letter_code
_entity_poly.pdbx_strand_id
1 'polypeptide(L)'
;MRNIFLAIMLLFVSVISYSQNNSTTVDNNQNQNNPKQEVPKENTDKSSIPEGYGNISWGILLSDAKDKIAGRLTYTDEKTVIISKESEIQYYYGFFYKEPEENEAAENTEAVQQKDEGKLFYVLISFPYIDKDLIYEKIKEKYGIHTGETLKDNQGAIVWDSEKTVIIMWVERYNKKPYCRKITYLSKEIAKELNEYTKNMFIKKELDVLKNLKP
;
A
#
# COMPACT_ATOMS: atom_id res chain seq x y z
N MET A 1 -18.70 -26.20 1.81
CA MET A 1 -19.21 -24.88 1.38
C MET A 1 -18.73 -23.88 2.42
N ARG A 2 -17.96 -22.83 2.16
CA ARG A 2 -18.02 -21.88 1.04
C ARG A 2 -16.69 -21.10 0.97
N ASN A 3 -15.72 -21.65 0.25
CA ASN A 3 -14.53 -20.94 -0.19
C ASN A 3 -14.89 -20.11 -1.44
N ILE A 4 -15.48 -18.93 -1.26
CA ILE A 4 -15.57 -17.88 -2.30
C ILE A 4 -15.69 -16.57 -1.52
N PHE A 5 -14.59 -15.84 -1.28
CA PHE A 5 -14.65 -14.40 -0.94
C PHE A 5 -13.35 -13.63 -1.22
N LEU A 6 -12.42 -14.20 -1.99
CA LEU A 6 -11.13 -13.59 -2.30
C LEU A 6 -10.88 -13.51 -3.81
N ALA A 7 -11.90 -13.07 -4.55
CA ALA A 7 -11.78 -12.67 -5.93
C ALA A 7 -12.67 -11.43 -6.11
N ILE A 8 -12.18 -10.43 -6.85
CA ILE A 8 -12.77 -9.11 -7.11
C ILE A 8 -12.19 -7.99 -6.21
N MET A 9 -10.91 -7.71 -6.41
CA MET A 9 -10.33 -6.36 -6.26
C MET A 9 -9.01 -6.33 -7.06
N LEU A 10 -9.12 -6.54 -8.37
CA LEU A 10 -7.96 -6.65 -9.28
C LEU A 10 -8.27 -6.11 -10.69
N LEU A 11 -8.97 -4.98 -10.76
CA LEU A 11 -9.16 -4.24 -11.99
C LEU A 11 -9.07 -2.76 -11.64
N PHE A 12 -7.95 -2.11 -11.93
CA PHE A 12 -7.90 -0.89 -12.75
C PHE A 12 -6.44 -0.57 -13.14
N VAL A 13 -6.12 -0.99 -14.37
CA VAL A 13 -5.40 -0.27 -15.44
C VAL A 13 -3.94 0.14 -15.21
N SER A 14 -3.10 -0.77 -15.68
CA SER A 14 -1.86 -0.52 -16.40
C SER A 14 -2.04 0.45 -17.59
N VAL A 15 -1.27 1.54 -17.62
CA VAL A 15 -0.92 2.23 -18.87
C VAL A 15 0.51 1.81 -19.22
N ILE A 16 0.63 0.97 -20.24
CA ILE A 16 1.91 0.59 -20.86
C ILE A 16 2.17 1.58 -21.99
N SER A 17 3.17 2.44 -21.84
CA SER A 17 3.75 3.16 -22.97
C SER A 17 4.64 2.18 -23.75
N TYR A 18 4.11 1.59 -24.82
CA TYR A 18 4.93 0.97 -25.87
C TYR A 18 5.46 2.09 -26.77
N SER A 19 6.76 2.37 -26.70
CA SER A 19 7.46 3.09 -27.77
C SER A 19 7.90 2.07 -28.81
N GLN A 20 7.25 2.09 -29.98
CA GLN A 20 7.75 1.44 -31.19
C GLN A 20 8.87 2.31 -31.76
N ASN A 21 10.08 1.75 -31.90
CA ASN A 21 11.07 2.30 -32.82
C ASN A 21 11.25 1.31 -33.97
N ASN A 22 10.80 1.73 -35.16
CA ASN A 22 10.98 1.03 -36.42
C ASN A 22 12.34 1.40 -37.00
N SER A 23 13.18 0.39 -37.25
CA SER A 23 14.26 0.50 -38.24
C SER A 23 14.64 -0.88 -38.76
N THR A 24 14.04 -1.18 -39.91
CA THR A 24 14.57 -1.84 -41.12
C THR A 24 15.69 -2.88 -40.98
N THR A 25 15.37 -4.09 -41.44
CA THR A 25 16.22 -5.23 -41.79
C THR A 25 17.18 -4.94 -42.96
N VAL A 26 18.47 -5.26 -42.81
CA VAL A 26 19.37 -5.81 -43.85
C VAL A 26 20.43 -6.71 -43.18
N ASP A 27 20.76 -7.80 -43.88
CA ASP A 27 21.47 -9.02 -43.49
C ASP A 27 22.97 -8.95 -43.08
N ASN A 28 23.34 -10.02 -42.35
CA ASN A 28 24.54 -10.89 -42.46
C ASN A 28 25.81 -10.71 -41.59
N ASN A 29 26.10 -11.85 -40.93
CA ASN A 29 27.38 -12.47 -40.56
C ASN A 29 28.16 -12.09 -39.28
N GLN A 30 28.35 -13.14 -38.47
CA GLN A 30 29.49 -13.49 -37.61
C GLN A 30 30.07 -12.42 -36.67
N ASN A 31 29.85 -12.57 -35.36
CA ASN A 31 30.97 -12.88 -34.45
C ASN A 31 30.51 -13.22 -33.02
N GLN A 32 31.27 -14.11 -32.39
CA GLN A 32 31.24 -14.38 -30.96
C GLN A 32 31.46 -13.08 -30.18
N ASN A 33 30.59 -12.78 -29.21
CA ASN A 33 31.00 -12.35 -27.88
C ASN A 33 29.77 -12.19 -26.96
N ASN A 34 29.85 -12.90 -25.85
CA ASN A 34 28.86 -12.97 -24.78
C ASN A 34 28.69 -11.58 -24.12
N PRO A 35 27.51 -10.94 -24.09
CA PRO A 35 27.30 -9.81 -23.21
C PRO A 35 27.00 -10.36 -21.81
N LYS A 36 27.99 -10.23 -20.94
CA LYS A 36 27.88 -10.36 -19.49
C LYS A 36 26.63 -9.61 -19.03
N GLN A 37 25.56 -10.36 -18.70
CA GLN A 37 24.40 -9.82 -18.00
C GLN A 37 24.92 -9.20 -16.70
N GLU A 38 24.79 -7.88 -16.58
CA GLU A 38 24.95 -7.19 -15.31
C GLU A 38 23.89 -7.74 -14.36
N VAL A 39 24.35 -8.61 -13.46
CA VAL A 39 23.63 -8.97 -12.24
C VAL A 39 23.40 -7.65 -11.48
N PRO A 40 22.15 -7.31 -11.11
CA PRO A 40 21.93 -6.16 -10.26
C PRO A 40 22.77 -6.31 -9.00
N LYS A 41 23.57 -5.28 -8.69
CA LYS A 41 24.39 -5.24 -7.48
C LYS A 41 23.47 -5.42 -6.27
N GLU A 42 23.64 -6.55 -5.60
CA GLU A 42 23.08 -6.85 -4.29
C GLU A 42 23.76 -5.93 -3.26
N ASN A 43 23.36 -4.66 -3.22
CA ASN A 43 23.79 -3.73 -2.18
C ASN A 43 23.00 -4.05 -0.90
N THR A 44 23.47 -5.06 -0.18
CA THR A 44 23.00 -5.44 1.15
C THR A 44 23.67 -4.58 2.22
N ASP A 45 23.44 -3.27 2.18
CA ASP A 45 23.70 -2.44 3.36
C ASP A 45 22.53 -2.64 4.34
N LYS A 46 22.81 -3.26 5.49
CA LYS A 46 21.86 -3.48 6.59
C LYS A 46 21.16 -2.20 7.08
N SER A 47 21.69 -1.02 6.74
CA SER A 47 21.11 0.30 7.03
C SER A 47 19.87 0.63 6.19
N SER A 48 19.62 -0.10 5.09
CA SER A 48 18.48 0.14 4.18
C SER A 48 17.19 -0.59 4.58
N ILE A 49 17.21 -1.35 5.69
CA ILE A 49 16.07 -2.16 6.08
C ILE A 49 15.05 -1.30 6.84
N PRO A 50 13.81 -1.13 6.36
CA PRO A 50 12.84 -0.22 6.97
C PRO A 50 12.49 -0.60 8.42
N GLU A 51 12.27 0.38 9.30
CA GLU A 51 11.87 0.19 10.70
C GLU A 51 10.35 -0.05 10.89
N GLY A 52 9.69 -0.58 9.86
CA GLY A 52 8.23 -0.67 9.80
C GLY A 52 7.60 0.70 9.61
N TYR A 53 6.35 0.89 10.08
CA TYR A 53 5.58 2.12 9.81
C TYR A 53 5.96 3.33 10.69
N GLY A 54 7.10 3.28 11.40
CA GLY A 54 7.59 4.36 12.27
C GLY A 54 6.95 4.39 13.66
N ASN A 55 7.06 5.55 14.34
CA ASN A 55 6.53 5.82 15.68
C ASN A 55 5.12 6.45 15.66
N ILE A 56 4.33 6.14 14.63
CA ILE A 56 3.00 6.71 14.43
C ILE A 56 1.91 5.73 14.88
N SER A 57 0.87 6.22 15.53
CA SER A 57 -0.24 5.39 16.01
C SER A 57 -1.40 5.40 15.03
N TRP A 58 -2.13 4.28 14.94
CA TRP A 58 -3.38 4.23 14.19
C TRP A 58 -4.38 5.25 14.73
N GLY A 59 -5.15 5.86 13.81
CA GLY A 59 -6.16 6.86 14.16
C GLY A 59 -5.63 8.27 14.38
N ILE A 60 -4.30 8.50 14.32
CA ILE A 60 -3.76 9.86 14.37
C ILE A 60 -4.31 10.71 13.21
N LEU A 61 -4.61 11.97 13.50
CA LEU A 61 -5.08 12.91 12.50
C LEU A 61 -3.95 13.32 11.55
N LEU A 62 -4.31 13.70 10.33
CA LEU A 62 -3.37 14.12 9.31
C LEU A 62 -2.50 15.31 9.77
N SER A 63 -3.08 16.30 10.46
CA SER A 63 -2.31 17.44 10.99
C SER A 63 -1.22 16.99 11.97
N ASP A 64 -1.56 16.11 12.91
CA ASP A 64 -0.65 15.61 13.95
C ASP A 64 0.34 14.57 13.43
N ALA A 65 0.07 13.97 12.27
CA ALA A 65 0.91 12.96 11.65
C ALA A 65 2.13 13.55 10.95
N LYS A 66 2.04 14.77 10.38
CA LYS A 66 3.09 15.39 9.56
C LYS A 66 4.45 15.44 10.25
N ASP A 67 4.48 15.67 11.56
CA ASP A 67 5.71 15.77 12.36
C ASP A 67 6.24 14.42 12.85
N LYS A 68 5.48 13.33 12.67
CA LYS A 68 5.77 11.98 13.19
C LYS A 68 6.04 10.94 12.10
N ILE A 69 5.95 11.33 10.83
CA ILE A 69 6.27 10.45 9.70
C ILE A 69 7.77 10.16 9.63
N ALA A 70 8.12 8.99 9.09
CA ALA A 70 9.50 8.65 8.81
C ALA A 70 9.97 9.35 7.53
N GLY A 71 11.24 9.76 7.47
CA GLY A 71 11.82 10.39 6.28
C GLY A 71 11.35 11.82 6.00
N ARG A 72 11.74 12.33 4.82
CA ARG A 72 11.39 13.69 4.37
C ARG A 72 10.06 13.68 3.64
N LEU A 73 9.13 14.58 4.01
CA LEU A 73 7.89 14.80 3.29
C LEU A 73 8.18 15.13 1.81
N THR A 74 7.56 14.38 0.90
CA THR A 74 7.68 14.57 -0.55
C THR A 74 6.37 15.04 -1.18
N TYR A 75 5.24 14.55 -0.67
CA TYR A 75 3.91 14.90 -1.18
C TYR A 75 2.87 14.76 -0.08
N THR A 76 1.85 15.62 -0.13
CA THR A 76 0.60 15.46 0.62
C THR A 76 -0.53 16.11 -0.17
N ASP A 77 -1.71 15.50 -0.14
CA ASP A 77 -2.95 16.09 -0.68
C ASP A 77 -3.77 16.82 0.40
N GLU A 78 -3.18 16.98 1.60
CA GLU A 78 -3.76 17.59 2.80
C GLU A 78 -5.01 16.93 3.37
N LYS A 79 -5.48 15.81 2.77
CA LYS A 79 -6.74 15.16 3.17
C LYS A 79 -6.60 13.67 3.42
N THR A 80 -5.98 12.94 2.49
CA THR A 80 -6.04 11.47 2.46
C THR A 80 -4.67 10.81 2.36
N VAL A 81 -3.63 11.53 1.97
CA VAL A 81 -2.31 10.96 1.68
C VAL A 81 -1.17 11.84 2.18
N ILE A 82 -0.19 11.17 2.78
CA ILE A 82 1.17 11.69 2.96
C ILE A 82 2.15 10.69 2.34
N ILE A 83 3.08 11.19 1.54
CA ILE A 83 4.21 10.41 1.00
C ILE A 83 5.51 11.04 1.51
N SER A 84 6.34 10.22 2.14
CA SER A 84 7.68 10.62 2.55
C SER A 84 8.73 9.65 2.00
N LYS A 85 9.97 10.11 1.96
CA LYS A 85 11.10 9.35 1.44
C LYS A 85 12.31 9.47 2.35
N GLU A 86 12.95 8.35 2.60
CA GLU A 86 14.20 8.25 3.36
C GLU A 86 15.17 7.37 2.57
N SER A 87 16.25 7.96 2.05
CA SER A 87 17.19 7.27 1.16
C SER A 87 16.45 6.61 -0.03
N GLU A 88 16.48 5.29 -0.15
CA GLU A 88 15.79 4.51 -1.19
C GLU A 88 14.40 3.97 -0.75
N ILE A 89 14.00 4.25 0.50
CA ILE A 89 12.73 3.80 1.07
C ILE A 89 11.69 4.91 0.88
N GLN A 90 10.52 4.54 0.39
CA GLN A 90 9.36 5.40 0.26
C GLN A 90 8.25 4.92 1.17
N TYR A 91 7.69 5.83 1.97
CA TYR A 91 6.57 5.58 2.84
C TYR A 91 5.32 6.27 2.28
N TYR A 92 4.22 5.56 2.26
CA TYR A 92 2.92 6.05 1.87
C TYR A 92 1.95 5.85 3.03
N TYR A 93 1.44 6.95 3.57
CA TYR A 93 0.52 7.00 4.69
C TYR A 93 -0.87 7.36 4.14
N GLY A 94 -1.83 6.45 4.34
CA GLY A 94 -3.22 6.63 3.95
C GLY A 94 -4.10 7.00 5.15
N PHE A 95 -4.87 8.06 4.97
CA PHE A 95 -5.78 8.64 5.96
C PHE A 95 -7.21 8.46 5.48
N PHE A 96 -8.05 7.94 6.37
CA PHE A 96 -9.48 7.78 6.12
C PHE A 96 -10.18 9.08 6.50
N TYR A 97 -10.70 9.76 5.49
CA TYR A 97 -11.48 10.98 5.63
C TYR A 97 -12.95 10.69 5.33
N LYS A 98 -13.83 11.12 6.23
CA LYS A 98 -15.28 11.03 6.06
C LYS A 98 -15.79 12.41 5.69
N GLU A 99 -16.44 12.54 4.53
CA GLU A 99 -17.05 13.81 4.13
C GLU A 99 -18.19 14.15 5.10
N PRO A 100 -18.23 15.36 5.67
CA PRO A 100 -19.34 15.78 6.52
C PRO A 100 -20.62 15.84 5.68
N GLU A 101 -21.71 15.26 6.19
CA GLU A 101 -23.01 15.33 5.51
C GLU A 101 -23.56 16.76 5.63
N GLU A 102 -24.04 17.36 4.53
CA GLU A 102 -24.54 18.75 4.49
C GLU A 102 -25.64 19.05 5.53
N ASN A 103 -26.31 18.02 6.07
CA ASN A 103 -27.36 18.16 7.08
C ASN A 103 -26.86 18.08 8.54
N GLU A 104 -25.63 17.63 8.80
CA GLU A 104 -25.09 17.55 10.18
C GLU A 104 -24.44 18.88 10.65
N ALA A 105 -24.14 19.79 9.71
CA ALA A 105 -23.52 21.07 10.01
C ALA A 105 -24.47 22.09 10.67
N ALA A 106 -25.78 21.82 10.72
CA ALA A 106 -26.80 22.80 11.14
C ALA A 106 -27.37 22.61 12.56
N GLU A 107 -27.15 21.48 13.24
CA GLU A 107 -27.92 21.15 14.47
C GLU A 107 -27.14 20.86 15.76
N ASN A 108 -25.79 20.87 15.79
CA ASN A 108 -25.07 20.57 17.04
C ASN A 108 -24.10 21.67 17.47
N THR A 109 -24.59 22.60 18.29
CA THR A 109 -23.82 23.67 18.93
C THR A 109 -22.91 23.21 20.09
N GLU A 110 -22.76 21.91 20.35
CA GLU A 110 -21.82 21.37 21.35
C GLU A 110 -21.15 20.05 20.92
N ALA A 111 -20.93 19.84 19.61
CA ALA A 111 -20.09 18.74 19.16
C ALA A 111 -18.61 19.15 19.24
N VAL A 112 -17.83 18.41 20.02
CA VAL A 112 -16.36 18.35 19.94
C VAL A 112 -15.98 18.54 18.47
N GLN A 113 -15.18 19.58 18.17
CA GLN A 113 -14.62 19.83 16.85
C GLN A 113 -13.92 18.55 16.38
N GLN A 114 -14.66 17.66 15.71
CA GLN A 114 -14.10 16.64 14.86
C GLN A 114 -13.46 17.45 13.76
N LYS A 115 -12.17 17.75 13.94
CA LYS A 115 -11.34 18.30 12.87
C LYS A 115 -11.67 17.50 11.62
N ASP A 116 -12.07 18.22 10.58
CA ASP A 116 -12.40 17.68 9.28
C ASP A 116 -11.12 17.16 8.61
N GLU A 117 -10.57 16.07 9.16
CA GLU A 117 -9.24 15.57 8.87
C GLU A 117 -9.25 14.05 8.86
N GLY A 118 -8.48 13.48 7.93
CA GLY A 118 -8.37 12.04 7.81
C GLY A 118 -7.60 11.41 8.98
N LYS A 119 -8.00 10.19 9.36
CA LYS A 119 -7.34 9.36 10.38
C LYS A 119 -6.44 8.30 9.76
N LEU A 120 -5.21 8.15 10.23
CA LEU A 120 -4.27 7.16 9.67
C LEU A 120 -4.79 5.73 9.86
N PHE A 121 -4.85 4.97 8.76
CA PHE A 121 -5.25 3.56 8.80
C PHE A 121 -4.40 2.63 7.94
N TYR A 122 -3.61 3.19 7.02
CA TYR A 122 -2.85 2.45 6.03
C TYR A 122 -1.43 2.98 5.95
N VAL A 123 -0.44 2.09 5.96
CA VAL A 123 0.94 2.45 5.65
C VAL A 123 1.53 1.44 4.67
N LEU A 124 2.05 1.93 3.56
CA LEU A 124 2.80 1.15 2.60
C LEU A 124 4.25 1.62 2.59
N ILE A 125 5.16 0.68 2.77
CA ILE A 125 6.59 0.91 2.66
C ILE A 125 7.06 0.26 1.38
N SER A 126 7.68 1.02 0.49
CA SER A 126 8.30 0.55 -0.75
C SER A 126 9.80 0.76 -0.67
N PHE A 127 10.57 -0.23 -1.11
CA PHE A 127 12.02 -0.19 -1.13
C PHE A 127 12.53 -0.97 -2.36
N PRO A 128 13.83 -0.91 -2.70
CA PRO A 128 14.43 -1.75 -3.74
C PRO A 128 14.24 -3.25 -3.45
N TYR A 129 14.60 -4.13 -4.38
CA TYR A 129 14.54 -5.57 -4.11
C TYR A 129 15.53 -5.95 -3.00
N ILE A 130 15.00 -6.30 -1.82
CA ILE A 130 15.75 -6.81 -0.67
C ILE A 130 15.47 -8.30 -0.53
N ASP A 131 16.45 -9.07 -0.05
CA ASP A 131 16.24 -10.49 0.24
C ASP A 131 15.03 -10.69 1.18
N LYS A 132 14.15 -11.63 0.81
CA LYS A 132 12.98 -12.01 1.59
C LYS A 132 13.36 -12.35 3.03
N ASP A 133 14.44 -13.09 3.24
CA ASP A 133 14.79 -13.64 4.56
C ASP A 133 15.23 -12.55 5.53
N LEU A 134 15.94 -11.53 5.04
CA LEU A 134 16.35 -10.38 5.84
C LEU A 134 15.13 -9.60 6.37
N ILE A 135 14.15 -9.34 5.50
CA ILE A 135 12.92 -8.64 5.88
C ILE A 135 12.06 -9.51 6.79
N TYR A 136 11.95 -10.80 6.47
CA TYR A 136 11.17 -11.75 7.25
C TYR A 136 11.65 -11.84 8.70
N GLU A 137 12.96 -12.00 8.93
CA GLU A 137 13.50 -12.10 10.29
C GLU A 137 13.27 -10.80 11.08
N LYS A 138 13.38 -9.62 10.46
CA LYS A 138 13.09 -8.34 11.12
C LYS A 138 11.61 -8.20 11.52
N ILE A 139 10.68 -8.58 10.64
CA ILE A 139 9.25 -8.56 10.97
C ILE A 139 8.96 -9.59 12.06
N LYS A 140 9.57 -10.78 11.98
CA LYS A 140 9.40 -11.86 12.94
C LYS A 140 9.92 -11.52 14.32
N GLU A 141 11.04 -10.82 14.43
CA GLU A 141 11.56 -10.32 15.70
C GLU A 141 10.57 -9.35 16.38
N LYS A 142 9.91 -8.48 15.59
CA LYS A 142 8.98 -7.47 16.12
C LYS A 142 7.57 -7.97 16.38
N TYR A 143 7.07 -8.90 15.57
CA TYR A 143 5.65 -9.30 15.56
C TYR A 143 5.43 -10.81 15.76
N GLY A 144 6.49 -11.61 15.89
CA GLY A 144 6.42 -13.06 16.04
C GLY A 144 6.28 -13.81 14.72
N ILE A 145 5.90 -15.08 14.78
CA ILE A 145 5.75 -15.93 13.58
C ILE A 145 4.52 -15.47 12.78
N HIS A 146 4.62 -15.54 11.45
CA HIS A 146 3.53 -15.20 10.55
C HIS A 146 2.28 -16.06 10.79
N THR A 147 1.10 -15.49 10.53
CA THR A 147 -0.18 -16.18 10.74
C THR A 147 -0.71 -16.83 9.48
N GLY A 148 -0.22 -16.42 8.30
CA GLY A 148 -0.59 -17.03 7.03
C GLY A 148 0.39 -16.70 5.92
N GLU A 149 0.37 -17.51 4.86
CA GLU A 149 1.18 -17.29 3.67
C GLU A 149 0.43 -17.77 2.41
N THR A 150 0.74 -17.14 1.28
CA THR A 150 0.23 -17.53 -0.04
C THR A 150 1.38 -17.72 -1.04
N LEU A 151 2.56 -18.08 -0.53
CA LEU A 151 3.76 -18.23 -1.35
C LEU A 151 3.62 -19.42 -2.30
N LYS A 152 3.80 -19.15 -3.59
CA LYS A 152 3.88 -20.15 -4.65
C LYS A 152 4.95 -19.73 -5.63
N ASP A 153 5.89 -20.62 -5.97
CA ASP A 153 6.96 -20.34 -6.93
C ASP A 153 7.79 -19.07 -6.59
N ASN A 154 8.17 -18.87 -5.31
CA ASN A 154 8.92 -17.71 -4.83
C ASN A 154 8.23 -16.34 -5.01
N GLN A 155 6.90 -16.34 -5.10
CA GLN A 155 6.08 -15.12 -5.20
C GLN A 155 4.80 -15.28 -4.37
N GLY A 156 4.26 -14.17 -3.87
CA GLY A 156 3.03 -14.16 -3.08
C GLY A 156 3.11 -13.20 -1.90
N ALA A 157 2.42 -13.53 -0.82
CA ALA A 157 2.40 -12.72 0.40
C ALA A 157 2.64 -13.58 1.63
N ILE A 158 3.31 -12.99 2.62
CA ILE A 158 3.38 -13.50 3.99
C ILE A 158 2.65 -12.50 4.88
N VAL A 159 1.78 -13.01 5.76
CA VAL A 159 0.82 -12.21 6.51
C VAL A 159 1.01 -12.42 8.01
N TRP A 160 1.00 -11.32 8.75
CA TRP A 160 0.84 -11.31 10.20
C TRP A 160 -0.48 -10.62 10.51
N ASP A 161 -1.44 -11.39 10.99
CA ASP A 161 -2.76 -10.93 11.37
C ASP A 161 -2.85 -10.86 12.89
N SER A 162 -2.75 -9.65 13.43
CA SER A 162 -2.98 -9.39 14.86
C SER A 162 -4.42 -8.92 15.10
N GLU A 163 -4.79 -8.72 16.36
CA GLU A 163 -6.13 -8.24 16.70
C GLU A 163 -6.43 -6.88 16.05
N LYS A 164 -5.46 -5.96 16.06
CA LYS A 164 -5.62 -4.56 15.61
C LYS A 164 -4.99 -4.26 14.26
N THR A 165 -3.94 -4.97 13.87
CA THR A 165 -3.12 -4.66 12.69
C THR A 165 -2.93 -5.89 11.79
N VAL A 166 -3.04 -5.70 10.49
CA VAL A 166 -2.57 -6.68 9.50
C VAL A 166 -1.27 -6.17 8.88
N ILE A 167 -0.27 -7.03 8.80
CA ILE A 167 1.00 -6.77 8.14
C ILE A 167 1.12 -7.75 6.98
N ILE A 168 1.43 -7.24 5.80
CA ILE A 168 1.58 -8.04 4.59
C ILE A 168 2.94 -7.75 4.00
N MET A 169 3.82 -8.75 4.00
CA MET A 169 5.08 -8.71 3.26
C MET A 169 4.84 -9.29 1.87
N TRP A 170 5.05 -8.47 0.84
CA TRP A 170 4.90 -8.90 -0.54
C TRP A 170 6.22 -9.45 -1.07
N VAL A 171 6.18 -10.68 -1.55
CA VAL A 171 7.33 -11.40 -2.10
C VAL A 171 7.15 -11.53 -3.61
N GLU A 172 8.17 -11.13 -4.35
CA GLU A 172 8.25 -11.24 -5.79
C GLU A 172 9.43 -12.12 -6.20
N ARG A 173 9.26 -12.90 -7.26
CA ARG A 173 10.33 -13.70 -7.82
C ARG A 173 11.11 -12.87 -8.84
N TYR A 174 12.39 -12.67 -8.57
CA TYR A 174 13.34 -12.08 -9.52
C TYR A 174 14.52 -13.03 -9.72
N ASN A 175 14.88 -13.33 -10.98
CA ASN A 175 15.93 -14.31 -11.31
C ASN A 175 15.81 -15.64 -10.54
N LYS A 176 14.59 -16.16 -10.41
CA LYS A 176 14.23 -17.39 -9.66
C LYS A 176 14.44 -17.33 -8.13
N LYS A 177 14.90 -16.22 -7.58
CA LYS A 177 15.04 -16.01 -6.13
C LYS A 177 13.89 -15.15 -5.57
N PRO A 178 13.49 -15.35 -4.31
CA PRO A 178 12.47 -14.55 -3.65
C PRO A 178 13.05 -13.23 -3.12
N TYR A 179 12.42 -12.11 -3.46
CA TYR A 179 12.76 -10.79 -2.94
C TYR A 179 11.51 -10.10 -2.39
N CYS A 180 11.70 -9.21 -1.42
CA CYS A 180 10.67 -8.30 -0.96
C CYS A 180 10.90 -6.91 -1.57
N ARG A 181 9.82 -6.28 -2.01
CA ARG A 181 9.82 -4.91 -2.55
C ARG A 181 8.98 -3.95 -1.72
N LYS A 182 7.95 -4.48 -1.03
CA LYS A 182 7.02 -3.66 -0.26
C LYS A 182 6.41 -4.41 0.91
N ILE A 183 6.09 -3.65 1.95
CA ILE A 183 5.36 -4.12 3.13
C ILE A 183 4.15 -3.23 3.34
N THR A 184 2.99 -3.83 3.57
CA THR A 184 1.74 -3.13 3.83
C THR A 184 1.32 -3.34 5.27
N TYR A 185 0.96 -2.26 5.95
CA TYR A 185 0.40 -2.24 7.29
C TYR A 185 -1.00 -1.65 7.23
N LEU A 186 -1.95 -2.27 7.93
CA LEU A 186 -3.35 -1.86 7.92
C LEU A 186 -3.96 -1.96 9.31
N SER A 187 -4.66 -0.92 9.74
CA SER A 187 -5.53 -0.96 10.93
C SER A 187 -6.84 -1.69 10.60
N LYS A 188 -7.13 -2.78 11.33
CA LYS A 188 -8.36 -3.58 11.12
C LYS A 188 -9.62 -2.81 11.53
N GLU A 189 -9.53 -2.01 12.59
CA GLU A 189 -10.66 -1.26 13.12
C GLU A 189 -11.10 -0.18 12.13
N ILE A 190 -10.18 0.68 11.72
CA ILE A 190 -10.49 1.79 10.81
C ILE A 190 -10.78 1.26 9.39
N ALA A 191 -10.14 0.15 8.97
CA ALA A 191 -10.49 -0.47 7.69
C ALA A 191 -11.93 -1.02 7.67
N LYS A 192 -12.45 -1.51 8.80
CA LYS A 192 -13.87 -1.89 8.90
C LYS A 192 -14.78 -0.68 8.81
N GLU A 193 -14.45 0.40 9.52
CA GLU A 193 -15.18 1.68 9.45
C GLU A 193 -15.22 2.22 8.00
N LEU A 194 -14.08 2.21 7.30
CA LEU A 194 -13.98 2.60 5.90
C LEU A 194 -14.88 1.75 5.00
N ASN A 195 -14.89 0.42 5.20
CA ASN A 195 -15.73 -0.48 4.40
C ASN A 195 -17.23 -0.23 4.65
N GLU A 196 -17.62 0.01 5.90
CA GLU A 196 -18.99 0.35 6.27
C GLU A 196 -19.41 1.69 5.68
N TYR A 197 -18.58 2.72 5.80
CA TYR A 197 -18.81 4.02 5.19
C TYR A 197 -18.95 3.92 3.67
N THR A 198 -18.05 3.21 3.02
CA THR A 198 -18.07 2.98 1.57
C THR A 198 -19.38 2.31 1.15
N LYS A 199 -19.80 1.26 1.86
CA LYS A 199 -21.07 0.57 1.61
C LYS A 199 -22.27 1.50 1.76
N ASN A 200 -22.30 2.32 2.81
CA ASN A 200 -23.39 3.26 3.05
C ASN A 200 -23.45 4.34 1.95
N MET A 201 -22.30 4.86 1.51
CA MET A 201 -22.23 5.82 0.41
C MET A 201 -22.74 5.22 -0.91
N PHE A 202 -22.42 3.97 -1.21
CA PHE A 202 -22.96 3.28 -2.38
C PHE A 202 -24.49 3.14 -2.31
N ILE A 203 -25.03 2.71 -1.17
CA ILE A 203 -26.48 2.58 -0.97
C ILE A 203 -27.18 3.94 -1.12
N LYS A 204 -26.62 5.02 -0.56
CA LYS A 204 -27.17 6.37 -0.71
C LYS A 204 -27.22 6.81 -2.18
N LYS A 205 -26.12 6.62 -2.93
CA LYS A 205 -26.07 6.93 -4.36
C LYS A 205 -27.09 6.12 -5.16
N GLU A 206 -27.26 4.84 -4.86
CA GLU A 206 -28.29 4.00 -5.49
C GLU A 206 -29.70 4.54 -5.21
N LEU A 207 -30.01 4.89 -3.96
CA LEU A 207 -31.31 5.47 -3.60
C LEU A 207 -31.56 6.81 -4.30
N ASP A 208 -30.56 7.66 -4.43
CA ASP A 208 -30.71 8.95 -5.11
C ASP A 208 -30.92 8.77 -6.62
N VAL A 209 -30.23 7.82 -7.25
CA VAL A 209 -30.51 7.43 -8.63
C VAL A 209 -31.95 6.93 -8.77
N LEU A 210 -32.44 6.09 -7.85
CA LEU A 210 -33.82 5.59 -7.89
C LEU A 210 -34.87 6.69 -7.70
N LYS A 211 -34.61 7.70 -6.86
CA LYS A 211 -35.50 8.88 -6.72
C LYS A 211 -35.57 9.67 -8.02
N ASN A 212 -34.43 9.87 -8.68
CA ASN A 212 -34.33 10.62 -9.93
C ASN A 212 -34.90 9.85 -11.15
N LEU A 213 -35.09 8.53 -11.03
CA LEU A 213 -35.69 7.68 -12.06
C LEU A 213 -37.21 7.55 -11.94
N LYS A 214 -37.84 8.08 -10.88
CA LYS A 214 -39.31 8.15 -10.82
C LYS A 214 -39.77 9.24 -11.81
N PRO A 215 -40.50 8.88 -12.90
CA PRO A 215 -41.00 9.85 -13.86
C PRO A 215 -42.06 10.77 -13.24
#